data_AF-A0A410MGY7-F1
#
_entry.id   AF-A0A410MGY7-F1
#
_cell.length_a   1.000
_cell.length_b   1.000
_cell.length_c   1.000
_cell.angle_alpha   90.00
_cell.angle_beta   90.00
_cell.angle_gamma   90.00
#
_symmetry.space_group_name_H-M   'P 1'
#
loop_
_entity.id
_entity.type
_entity.pdbx_description
1 polymer ?
#
loop_
_entity_poly.entity_id
_entity_poly.type
_entity_poly.pdbx_seq_one_letter_code
_entity_poly.pdbx_strand_id
1 'polypeptide(L)'
;MKDFAGIIVVGIIAFFLLFNMFGSGDDQRGMSGSYTEDTYEELPSEPSRSEILNTIESSDANSIESLVKESFPLLDTVRSDQGLSRIYMTKELTLPEVADSLSEAIKPEEISERQEEKQVLIYPDHFVIVQESEEEAGVVTIELASDEFVRNNYSPGFFNGLFAGYLLNRMLGSNDWYDRRRANCQQTGNCYGGYGMYGNYNSGGSGSIRGSSNRGGGPGTGK
;
A
#
# COMPACT_ATOMS: atom_id res chain seq x y z
N MET A 1 -1.37 -0.83 71.74
CA MET A 1 -0.43 -1.67 70.97
C MET A 1 -1.13 -1.99 69.66
N LYS A 2 -1.00 -1.09 68.67
CA LYS A 2 -0.07 -1.15 67.52
C LYS A 2 -0.61 -2.02 66.38
N ASP A 3 -1.14 -1.33 65.39
CA ASP A 3 -1.57 -1.76 64.06
C ASP A 3 -0.39 -2.28 63.23
N PHE A 4 -0.49 -3.47 62.66
CA PHE A 4 0.50 -4.00 61.70
C PHE A 4 -0.12 -5.01 60.70
N ALA A 5 -1.27 -4.69 60.11
CA ALA A 5 -1.88 -5.52 59.05
C ALA A 5 -2.00 -4.79 57.69
N GLY A 6 -1.37 -3.62 57.54
CA GLY A 6 -1.52 -2.76 56.35
C GLY A 6 -0.26 -2.57 55.49
N ILE A 7 0.79 -3.38 55.65
CA ILE A 7 2.10 -3.12 54.99
C ILE A 7 2.53 -4.19 53.96
N ILE A 8 1.89 -5.36 53.89
CA ILE A 8 2.40 -6.46 53.04
C ILE A 8 1.79 -6.47 51.61
N VAL A 9 0.68 -5.77 51.35
CA VAL A 9 0.06 -5.77 49.99
C VAL A 9 0.57 -4.61 49.10
N VAL A 10 1.19 -3.57 49.66
CA VAL A 10 1.74 -2.43 48.89
C VAL A 10 3.19 -2.69 48.42
N GLY A 11 3.85 -3.74 48.93
CA GLY A 11 5.27 -4.04 48.64
C GLY A 11 5.56 -4.73 47.31
N ILE A 12 4.58 -5.35 46.65
CA ILE A 12 4.80 -6.08 45.37
C ILE A 12 4.52 -5.19 44.15
N ILE A 13 3.67 -4.18 44.28
CA ILE A 13 3.33 -3.26 43.18
C ILE A 13 4.41 -2.17 42.99
N ALA A 14 5.18 -1.84 44.04
CA ALA A 14 6.26 -0.87 43.95
C ALA A 14 7.59 -1.44 43.39
N PHE A 15 7.74 -2.76 43.28
CA PHE A 15 8.96 -3.39 42.75
C PHE A 15 8.97 -3.48 41.21
N PHE A 16 7.81 -3.37 40.56
CA PHE A 16 7.72 -3.34 39.08
C PHE A 16 7.86 -1.94 38.47
N LEU A 17 7.89 -0.88 39.28
CA LEU A 17 7.95 0.51 38.81
C LEU A 17 9.34 1.17 38.93
N LEU A 18 10.36 0.44 39.41
CA LEU A 18 11.70 1.00 39.64
C LEU A 18 12.84 0.35 38.82
N PHE A 19 12.53 -0.53 37.86
CA PHE A 19 13.55 -1.18 37.01
C PHE A 19 13.68 -0.61 35.59
N ASN A 20 13.11 0.55 35.30
CA ASN A 20 13.32 1.27 34.02
C ASN A 20 13.96 2.66 34.21
N MET A 21 14.71 2.84 35.30
CA MET A 21 15.50 4.04 35.54
C MET A 21 16.96 3.61 35.76
N PHE A 22 17.85 4.11 34.90
CA PHE A 22 19.28 3.78 34.70
C PHE A 22 19.52 2.48 33.90
N GLY A 23 20.05 2.47 32.68
CA GLY A 23 21.03 3.38 32.09
C GLY A 23 22.43 2.74 32.13
N SER A 24 22.77 1.97 31.11
CA SER A 24 24.16 1.61 30.76
C SER A 24 24.19 1.45 29.25
N GLY A 25 24.85 2.42 28.61
CA GLY A 25 24.89 2.56 27.16
C GLY A 25 25.92 1.67 26.50
N ASP A 26 25.73 1.48 25.20
CA ASP A 26 26.82 1.61 24.24
C ASP A 26 26.25 2.12 22.91
N ASP A 27 27.00 3.04 22.32
CA ASP A 27 26.62 3.92 21.22
C ASP A 27 26.42 3.17 19.88
N GLN A 28 25.25 3.31 19.25
CA GLN A 28 25.17 3.47 17.80
C GLN A 28 24.14 4.52 17.39
N ARG A 29 24.68 5.52 16.68
CA ARG A 29 24.00 6.60 15.95
C ARG A 29 22.85 6.06 15.11
N GLY A 30 21.69 6.71 15.18
CA GLY A 30 20.56 6.40 14.32
C GLY A 30 19.36 7.29 14.57
N MET A 31 19.53 8.58 14.25
CA MET A 31 18.52 9.49 13.67
C MET A 31 17.04 9.24 14.00
N SER A 32 16.47 10.19 14.73
CA SER A 32 15.03 10.47 14.80
C SER A 32 14.36 10.32 13.43
N GLY A 33 13.52 9.29 13.31
CA GLY A 33 12.44 9.25 12.32
C GLY A 33 11.16 9.51 13.09
N SER A 34 10.64 10.73 13.00
CA SER A 34 9.23 10.96 13.26
C SER A 34 8.46 10.04 12.31
N TYR A 35 7.54 9.24 12.85
CA TYR A 35 6.46 8.69 12.06
C TYR A 35 5.66 9.89 11.57
N THR A 36 6.02 10.41 10.39
CA THR A 36 5.25 11.50 9.79
C THR A 36 3.98 10.88 9.23
N GLU A 37 2.94 10.88 10.07
CA GLU A 37 1.52 10.83 9.74
C GLU A 37 1.10 12.08 8.91
N ASP A 38 2.03 12.67 8.15
CA ASP A 38 1.91 13.96 7.45
C ASP A 38 1.99 13.77 5.92
N THR A 39 1.47 12.66 5.38
CA THR A 39 1.65 12.42 3.93
C THR A 39 0.59 13.14 3.08
N TYR A 40 -0.63 13.31 3.60
CA TYR A 40 -1.70 14.03 2.92
C TYR A 40 -2.34 15.03 3.87
N GLU A 41 -1.92 16.30 3.78
CA GLU A 41 -2.59 17.40 4.50
C GLU A 41 -4.03 17.61 3.97
N GLU A 42 -4.26 17.30 2.69
CA GLU A 42 -5.56 17.33 2.04
C GLU A 42 -5.60 16.30 0.89
N LEU A 43 -6.71 15.57 0.77
CA LEU A 43 -6.96 14.66 -0.34
C LEU A 43 -7.31 15.42 -1.61
N PRO A 44 -6.99 14.90 -2.81
CA PRO A 44 -7.35 15.57 -4.06
C PRO A 44 -8.87 15.71 -4.17
N SER A 45 -9.33 16.82 -4.75
CA SER A 45 -10.74 17.01 -5.07
C SER A 45 -11.23 15.93 -6.03
N GLU A 46 -12.37 15.32 -5.74
CA GLU A 46 -12.99 14.30 -6.58
C GLU A 46 -14.34 14.77 -7.17
N PRO A 47 -14.77 14.23 -8.33
CA PRO A 47 -16.12 14.44 -8.86
C PRO A 47 -17.17 13.81 -7.95
N SER A 48 -18.43 14.22 -8.09
CA SER A 48 -19.52 13.58 -7.35
C SER A 48 -19.72 12.12 -7.76
N ARG A 49 -20.28 11.30 -6.86
CA ARG A 49 -20.66 9.91 -7.15
C ARG A 49 -21.33 9.71 -8.52
N SER A 50 -22.32 10.53 -8.85
CA SER A 50 -23.04 10.43 -10.12
C SER A 50 -22.17 10.77 -11.33
N GLU A 51 -21.26 11.73 -11.20
CA GLU A 51 -20.34 12.09 -12.28
C GLU A 51 -19.32 10.98 -12.53
N ILE A 52 -18.81 10.34 -11.47
CA ILE A 52 -17.89 9.19 -11.59
C ILE A 52 -18.59 8.05 -12.32
N LEU A 53 -19.78 7.63 -11.88
CA LEU A 53 -20.51 6.53 -12.50
C LEU A 53 -20.89 6.81 -13.96
N ASN A 54 -21.36 8.03 -14.25
CA ASN A 54 -21.66 8.44 -15.63
C ASN A 54 -20.40 8.45 -16.49
N THR A 55 -19.25 8.88 -15.95
CA THR A 55 -17.97 8.86 -16.68
C THR A 55 -17.59 7.42 -17.02
N ILE A 56 -17.73 6.48 -16.08
CA ILE A 56 -17.45 5.07 -16.31
C ILE A 56 -18.40 4.47 -17.37
N GLU A 57 -19.70 4.74 -17.26
CA GLU A 57 -20.73 4.17 -18.16
C GLU A 57 -20.64 4.73 -19.59
N SER A 58 -20.30 6.01 -19.75
CA SER A 58 -20.29 6.70 -21.04
C SER A 58 -18.91 6.87 -21.67
N SER A 59 -17.85 6.39 -21.02
CA SER A 59 -16.48 6.52 -21.54
C SER A 59 -16.28 5.66 -22.81
N ASP A 60 -15.61 6.26 -23.79
CA ASP A 60 -15.10 5.57 -25.00
C ASP A 60 -13.72 4.93 -24.75
N ALA A 61 -13.29 4.79 -23.48
CA ALA A 61 -12.00 4.23 -23.11
C ALA A 61 -11.87 2.78 -23.60
N ASN A 62 -10.82 2.52 -24.37
CA ASN A 62 -10.51 1.19 -24.89
C ASN A 62 -9.56 0.41 -23.97
N SER A 63 -9.18 0.98 -22.83
CA SER A 63 -8.29 0.35 -21.85
C SER A 63 -8.66 0.76 -20.43
N ILE A 64 -8.41 -0.14 -19.48
CA ILE A 64 -8.68 0.11 -18.07
C ILE A 64 -7.86 1.29 -17.52
N GLU A 65 -6.63 1.47 -18.01
CA GLU A 65 -5.78 2.61 -17.62
C GLU A 65 -6.45 3.95 -17.96
N SER A 66 -7.03 4.06 -19.16
CA SER A 66 -7.70 5.29 -19.59
C SER A 66 -8.97 5.52 -18.78
N LEU A 67 -9.78 4.48 -18.61
CA LEU A 67 -11.03 4.54 -17.84
C LEU A 67 -10.82 4.99 -16.39
N VAL A 68 -9.85 4.37 -15.68
CA VAL A 68 -9.54 4.73 -14.29
C VAL A 68 -9.03 6.17 -14.20
N LYS A 69 -8.15 6.57 -15.13
CA LYS A 69 -7.57 7.93 -15.16
C LYS A 69 -8.61 9.02 -15.43
N GLU A 70 -9.60 8.72 -16.27
CA GLU A 70 -10.71 9.64 -16.58
C GLU A 70 -11.70 9.76 -15.42
N SER A 71 -11.89 8.68 -14.66
CA SER A 71 -12.96 8.58 -13.67
C SER A 71 -12.55 9.01 -12.26
N PHE A 72 -11.28 8.84 -11.90
CA PHE A 72 -10.80 9.03 -10.53
C PHE A 72 -9.63 10.00 -10.45
N PRO A 73 -9.53 10.82 -9.38
CA PRO A 73 -8.36 11.65 -9.15
C PRO A 73 -7.13 10.81 -8.77
N LEU A 74 -5.96 11.22 -9.28
CA LEU A 74 -4.67 10.62 -8.93
C LEU A 74 -4.26 11.06 -7.53
N LEU A 75 -4.00 10.10 -6.64
CA LEU A 75 -3.52 10.29 -5.28
C LEU A 75 -1.98 10.22 -5.18
N ASP A 76 -1.38 9.19 -5.80
CA ASP A 76 0.07 8.94 -5.72
C ASP A 76 0.61 8.19 -6.94
N THR A 77 1.93 8.10 -7.05
CA THR A 77 2.61 7.21 -7.98
C THR A 77 3.82 6.56 -7.31
N VAL A 78 3.75 5.26 -7.09
CA VAL A 78 4.87 4.44 -6.62
C VAL A 78 5.75 4.08 -7.82
N ARG A 79 7.05 4.33 -7.73
CA ARG A 79 8.00 4.14 -8.84
C ARG A 79 9.14 3.22 -8.42
N SER A 80 9.44 2.25 -9.27
CA SER A 80 10.63 1.43 -9.20
C SER A 80 11.43 1.57 -10.50
N ASP A 81 12.66 1.03 -10.53
CA ASP A 81 13.40 0.88 -11.78
C ASP A 81 12.73 -0.10 -12.77
N GLN A 82 11.76 -0.89 -12.27
CA GLN A 82 11.11 -1.98 -12.99
C GLN A 82 9.59 -1.76 -13.10
N GLY A 83 9.21 -0.54 -13.46
CA GLY A 83 7.82 -0.13 -13.66
C GLY A 83 7.29 0.81 -12.57
N LEU A 84 6.02 1.17 -12.72
CA LEU A 84 5.30 2.06 -11.80
C LEU A 84 3.92 1.51 -11.46
N SER A 85 3.38 2.03 -10.36
CA SER A 85 2.02 1.84 -9.90
C SER A 85 1.38 3.20 -9.63
N ARG A 86 0.21 3.47 -10.23
CA ARG A 86 -0.51 4.73 -10.05
C ARG A 86 -1.68 4.51 -9.12
N ILE A 87 -1.81 5.37 -8.13
CA ILE A 87 -2.82 5.22 -7.09
C ILE A 87 -3.85 6.30 -7.31
N TYR A 88 -5.08 5.89 -7.54
CA TYR A 88 -6.23 6.77 -7.59
C TYR A 88 -7.07 6.54 -6.33
N MET A 89 -8.02 7.43 -6.08
CA MET A 89 -8.88 7.32 -4.89
C MET A 89 -10.32 7.73 -5.18
N THR A 90 -11.23 7.26 -4.35
CA THR A 90 -12.58 7.82 -4.22
C THR A 90 -13.10 7.72 -2.79
N LYS A 91 -13.86 8.71 -2.31
CA LYS A 91 -14.72 8.61 -1.11
C LYS A 91 -16.20 8.44 -1.45
N GLU A 92 -16.54 8.57 -2.74
CA GLU A 92 -17.90 8.59 -3.25
C GLU A 92 -18.43 7.18 -3.57
N LEU A 93 -17.53 6.22 -3.79
CA LEU A 93 -17.84 4.82 -4.09
C LEU A 93 -17.17 3.86 -3.11
N THR A 94 -17.89 2.80 -2.77
CA THR A 94 -17.36 1.67 -2.00
C THR A 94 -16.52 0.74 -2.87
N LEU A 95 -15.71 -0.12 -2.26
CA LEU A 95 -14.90 -1.11 -2.98
C LEU A 95 -15.74 -1.98 -3.93
N PRO A 96 -16.90 -2.54 -3.53
CA PRO A 96 -17.75 -3.28 -4.45
C PRO A 96 -18.21 -2.45 -5.65
N GLU A 97 -18.64 -1.21 -5.41
CA GLU A 97 -19.14 -0.34 -6.47
C GLU A 97 -18.05 0.00 -7.48
N VAL A 98 -16.82 0.28 -7.01
CA VAL A 98 -15.67 0.52 -7.90
C VAL A 98 -15.34 -0.72 -8.72
N ALA A 99 -15.19 -1.87 -8.06
CA ALA A 99 -14.80 -3.10 -8.73
C ALA A 99 -15.84 -3.55 -9.76
N ASP A 100 -17.12 -3.51 -9.39
CA ASP A 100 -18.23 -3.93 -10.24
C ASP A 100 -18.36 -2.97 -11.43
N SER A 101 -18.37 -1.65 -11.21
CA SER A 101 -18.51 -0.65 -12.29
C SER A 101 -17.36 -0.72 -13.31
N LEU A 102 -16.11 -0.88 -12.84
CA LEU A 102 -14.96 -1.03 -13.73
C LEU A 102 -15.05 -2.33 -14.55
N SER A 103 -15.43 -3.44 -13.91
CA SER A 103 -15.51 -4.75 -14.56
C SER A 103 -16.68 -4.88 -15.55
N GLU A 104 -17.76 -4.13 -15.33
CA GLU A 104 -18.90 -4.02 -16.24
C GLU A 104 -18.55 -3.19 -17.47
N ALA A 105 -17.84 -2.07 -17.28
CA ALA A 105 -17.42 -1.19 -18.37
C ALA A 105 -16.34 -1.83 -19.24
N ILE A 106 -15.31 -2.43 -18.62
CA ILE A 106 -14.24 -3.14 -19.33
C ILE A 106 -14.04 -4.49 -18.66
N LYS A 107 -14.28 -5.57 -19.40
CA LYS A 107 -14.20 -6.92 -18.87
C LYS A 107 -12.74 -7.31 -18.55
N PRO A 108 -12.40 -7.65 -17.30
CA PRO A 108 -11.08 -8.17 -16.94
C PRO A 108 -10.91 -9.61 -17.43
N GLU A 109 -9.65 -10.05 -17.55
CA GLU A 109 -9.32 -11.45 -17.84
C GLU A 109 -9.62 -12.34 -16.63
N GLU A 110 -9.38 -11.84 -15.43
CA GLU A 110 -9.63 -12.54 -14.17
C GLU A 110 -10.08 -11.57 -13.07
N ILE A 111 -10.94 -12.05 -12.18
CA ILE A 111 -11.45 -11.31 -11.02
C ILE A 111 -11.17 -12.16 -9.79
N SER A 112 -10.54 -11.59 -8.77
CA SER A 112 -10.32 -12.29 -7.51
C SER A 112 -11.62 -12.42 -6.73
N GLU A 113 -11.66 -13.37 -5.80
CA GLU A 113 -12.61 -13.28 -4.71
C GLU A 113 -12.42 -11.96 -3.96
N ARG A 114 -13.52 -11.42 -3.42
CA ARG A 114 -13.48 -10.24 -2.57
C ARG A 114 -13.08 -10.68 -1.16
N GLN A 115 -11.95 -10.19 -0.67
CA GLN A 115 -11.58 -10.27 0.74
C GLN A 115 -11.98 -8.97 1.42
N GLU A 116 -12.22 -9.01 2.74
CA GLU A 116 -12.96 -7.98 3.50
C GLU A 116 -12.59 -6.52 3.14
N GLU A 117 -11.34 -6.25 2.77
CA GLU A 117 -10.86 -4.89 2.45
C GLU A 117 -10.23 -4.76 1.05
N LYS A 118 -10.17 -5.81 0.23
CA LYS A 118 -9.53 -5.75 -1.10
C LYS A 118 -10.06 -6.72 -2.15
N GLN A 119 -9.97 -6.30 -3.40
CA GLN A 119 -10.23 -7.12 -4.59
C GLN A 119 -9.27 -6.76 -5.72
N VAL A 120 -8.91 -7.75 -6.54
CA VAL A 120 -7.97 -7.58 -7.66
C VAL A 120 -8.64 -7.99 -8.96
N LEU A 121 -8.56 -7.10 -9.95
CA LEU A 121 -9.01 -7.31 -11.32
C LEU A 121 -7.76 -7.35 -12.22
N ILE A 122 -7.59 -8.42 -12.99
CA ILE A 122 -6.44 -8.56 -13.89
C ILE A 122 -6.89 -8.26 -15.32
N TYR A 123 -6.20 -7.34 -15.97
CA TYR A 123 -6.34 -6.95 -17.37
C TYR A 123 -5.05 -7.30 -18.12
N PRO A 124 -5.03 -7.27 -19.47
CA PRO A 124 -3.89 -7.76 -20.25
C PRO A 124 -2.51 -7.19 -19.90
N ASP A 125 -2.45 -5.93 -19.46
CA ASP A 125 -1.18 -5.23 -19.14
C ASP A 125 -1.14 -4.66 -17.71
N HIS A 126 -2.23 -4.83 -16.95
CA HIS A 126 -2.43 -4.14 -15.68
C HIS A 126 -3.18 -4.99 -14.65
N PHE A 127 -2.76 -4.85 -13.40
CA PHE A 127 -3.52 -5.23 -12.24
C PHE A 127 -4.20 -3.99 -11.69
N VAL A 128 -5.52 -4.06 -11.52
CA VAL A 128 -6.29 -3.07 -10.76
C VAL A 128 -6.58 -3.67 -9.39
N ILE A 129 -5.99 -3.08 -8.37
CA ILE A 129 -6.16 -3.47 -6.98
C ILE A 129 -7.05 -2.42 -6.33
N VAL A 130 -8.27 -2.82 -5.99
CA VAL A 130 -9.25 -1.97 -5.30
C VAL A 130 -9.18 -2.33 -3.83
N GLN A 131 -8.90 -1.36 -2.98
CA GLN A 131 -8.69 -1.58 -1.55
C GLN A 131 -9.28 -0.43 -0.72
N GLU A 132 -10.01 -0.77 0.33
CA GLU A 132 -10.39 0.21 1.35
C GLU A 132 -9.15 0.60 2.16
N SER A 133 -8.93 1.90 2.38
CA SER A 133 -7.79 2.36 3.18
C SER A 133 -8.01 2.02 4.65
N GLU A 134 -7.05 1.31 5.23
CA GLU A 134 -7.00 1.05 6.67
C GLU A 134 -6.70 2.33 7.45
N GLU A 135 -6.05 3.30 6.80
CA GLU A 135 -5.62 4.54 7.42
C GLU A 135 -6.66 5.65 7.35
N GLU A 136 -7.46 5.70 6.27
CA GLU A 136 -8.51 6.70 6.06
C GLU A 136 -9.85 6.03 5.78
N ALA A 137 -10.67 5.89 6.82
CA ALA A 137 -11.97 5.23 6.72
C ALA A 137 -12.88 5.88 5.65
N GLY A 138 -13.46 5.04 4.80
CA GLY A 138 -14.31 5.47 3.69
C GLY A 138 -13.55 5.94 2.45
N VAL A 139 -12.21 5.97 2.46
CA VAL A 139 -11.41 6.13 1.24
C VAL A 139 -11.19 4.75 0.62
N VAL A 140 -11.53 4.63 -0.66
CA VAL A 140 -11.15 3.50 -1.50
C VAL A 140 -9.99 3.93 -2.38
N THR A 141 -8.93 3.13 -2.38
CA THR A 141 -7.79 3.27 -3.29
C THR A 141 -7.96 2.34 -4.49
N ILE A 142 -7.57 2.84 -5.65
CA ILE A 142 -7.55 2.11 -6.92
C ILE A 142 -6.11 2.14 -7.40
N GLU A 143 -5.38 1.08 -7.10
CA GLU A 143 -3.99 0.91 -7.50
C GLU A 143 -3.93 0.26 -8.89
N LEU A 144 -3.49 1.05 -9.88
CA LEU A 144 -3.23 0.62 -11.25
C LEU A 144 -1.74 0.27 -11.39
N ALA A 145 -1.42 -1.00 -11.21
CA ALA A 145 -0.07 -1.54 -11.30
C ALA A 145 0.17 -2.21 -12.65
N SER A 146 1.25 -1.84 -13.33
CA SER A 146 1.68 -2.57 -14.53
C SER A 146 2.11 -4.01 -14.21
N ASP A 147 1.98 -4.92 -15.16
CA ASP A 147 2.49 -6.29 -15.07
C ASP A 147 3.97 -6.35 -14.66
N GLU A 148 4.79 -5.44 -15.21
CA GLU A 148 6.20 -5.33 -14.88
C GLU A 148 6.39 -4.94 -13.40
N PHE A 149 5.60 -3.98 -12.92
CA PHE A 149 5.67 -3.57 -11.52
C PHE A 149 5.24 -4.71 -10.59
N VAL A 150 4.14 -5.41 -10.89
CA VAL A 150 3.67 -6.57 -10.12
C VAL A 150 4.73 -7.68 -10.09
N ARG A 151 5.26 -8.02 -11.27
CA ARG A 151 6.25 -9.08 -11.42
C ARG A 151 7.48 -8.87 -10.55
N ASN A 152 7.95 -7.62 -10.46
CA ASN A 152 9.23 -7.31 -9.87
C ASN A 152 9.15 -6.81 -8.42
N ASN A 153 8.04 -6.19 -8.01
CA ASN A 153 7.97 -5.48 -6.74
C ASN A 153 7.07 -6.16 -5.71
N TYR A 154 5.93 -6.73 -6.10
CA TYR A 154 4.96 -7.26 -5.13
C TYR A 154 5.47 -8.48 -4.37
N SER A 155 5.16 -8.54 -3.08
CA SER A 155 5.21 -9.76 -2.30
C SER A 155 4.16 -10.74 -2.83
N PRO A 156 4.49 -12.03 -3.08
CA PRO A 156 3.49 -13.01 -3.48
C PRO A 156 2.42 -13.24 -2.41
N GLY A 157 2.77 -12.98 -1.16
CA GLY A 157 1.86 -13.06 -0.03
C GLY A 157 0.70 -12.07 -0.11
N PHE A 158 0.87 -10.95 -0.82
CA PHE A 158 -0.19 -9.96 -1.03
C PHE A 158 -1.43 -10.55 -1.69
N PHE A 159 -1.22 -11.46 -2.65
CA PHE A 159 -2.29 -12.09 -3.44
C PHE A 159 -2.83 -13.39 -2.83
N ASN A 160 -2.36 -13.77 -1.64
CA ASN A 160 -2.83 -14.99 -0.98
C ASN A 160 -4.34 -14.92 -0.73
N GLY A 161 -5.05 -15.96 -1.15
CA GLY A 161 -6.51 -16.06 -1.06
C GLY A 161 -7.26 -15.18 -2.06
N LEU A 162 -6.59 -14.29 -2.81
CA LEU A 162 -7.21 -13.53 -3.90
C LEU A 162 -7.12 -14.35 -5.19
N PHE A 163 -5.93 -14.91 -5.44
CA PHE A 163 -5.69 -15.78 -6.57
C PHE A 163 -4.83 -16.98 -6.17
N ALA A 164 -5.00 -18.07 -6.92
CA ALA A 164 -4.10 -19.20 -6.82
C ALA A 164 -2.73 -18.84 -7.44
N GLY A 165 -1.63 -19.31 -6.84
CA GLY A 165 -0.27 -18.99 -7.33
C GLY A 165 -0.02 -19.40 -8.78
N TYR A 166 -0.59 -20.53 -9.23
CA TYR A 166 -0.46 -20.97 -10.63
C TYR A 166 -1.14 -20.01 -11.62
N LEU A 167 -2.22 -19.35 -11.19
CA LEU A 167 -2.92 -18.37 -12.01
C LEU A 167 -2.04 -17.13 -12.19
N LEU A 168 -1.46 -16.61 -11.10
CA LEU A 168 -0.53 -15.48 -11.14
C LEU A 168 0.68 -15.77 -12.02
N ASN A 169 1.23 -16.99 -11.94
CA ASN A 169 2.29 -17.46 -12.84
C ASN A 169 1.88 -17.35 -14.32
N ARG A 170 0.67 -17.80 -14.68
CA ARG A 170 0.14 -17.71 -16.04
C ARG A 170 -0.02 -16.26 -16.50
N MET A 171 -0.67 -15.41 -15.69
CA MET A 171 -0.93 -14.00 -16.05
C MET A 171 0.38 -13.23 -16.22
N LEU A 172 1.35 -13.44 -15.32
CA LEU A 172 2.66 -12.79 -15.39
C LEU A 172 3.65 -13.48 -16.35
N GLY A 173 3.19 -14.42 -17.20
CA GLY A 173 4.02 -15.08 -18.22
C GLY A 173 5.24 -15.81 -17.66
N SER A 174 5.14 -16.41 -16.47
CA SER A 174 6.26 -16.98 -15.73
C SER A 174 5.87 -18.29 -15.05
N ASN A 175 6.66 -19.35 -15.21
CA ASN A 175 6.33 -20.67 -14.64
C ASN A 175 6.51 -20.77 -13.12
N ASP A 176 7.29 -19.87 -12.53
CA ASP A 176 7.76 -19.94 -11.14
C ASP A 176 7.81 -18.55 -10.47
N TRP A 177 6.97 -17.60 -10.90
CA TRP A 177 6.99 -16.24 -10.36
C TRP A 177 6.81 -16.24 -8.84
N TYR A 178 5.81 -16.96 -8.35
CA TYR A 178 5.49 -17.03 -6.92
C TYR A 178 6.71 -17.47 -6.08
N ASP A 179 7.35 -18.58 -6.47
CA ASP A 179 8.47 -19.15 -5.72
C ASP A 179 9.72 -18.28 -5.79
N ARG A 180 10.07 -17.77 -6.99
CA ARG A 180 11.22 -16.87 -7.17
C ARG A 180 11.05 -15.60 -6.38
N ARG A 181 9.87 -14.98 -6.46
CA ARG A 181 9.59 -13.72 -5.77
C ARG A 181 9.57 -13.93 -4.26
N ARG A 182 9.01 -15.03 -3.76
CA ARG A 182 9.05 -15.40 -2.33
C ARG A 182 10.47 -15.58 -1.84
N ALA A 183 11.32 -16.30 -2.57
CA ALA A 183 12.73 -16.47 -2.22
C ALA A 183 13.48 -15.13 -2.21
N ASN A 184 13.23 -14.27 -3.20
CA ASN A 184 13.82 -12.93 -3.25
C ASN A 184 13.36 -12.05 -2.07
N CYS A 185 12.08 -12.11 -1.68
CA CYS A 185 11.56 -11.41 -0.50
C CYS A 185 12.26 -11.83 0.78
N GLN A 186 12.45 -13.14 0.97
CA GLN A 186 13.12 -13.66 2.16
C GLN A 186 14.59 -13.27 2.23
N GLN A 187 15.26 -13.10 1.08
CA GLN A 187 16.67 -12.72 1.02
C GLN A 187 16.91 -11.21 1.17
N THR A 188 16.04 -10.39 0.57
CA THR A 188 16.25 -8.95 0.46
C THR A 188 15.43 -8.14 1.46
N GLY A 189 14.33 -8.68 1.99
CA GLY A 189 13.31 -7.94 2.74
C GLY A 189 12.48 -6.97 1.89
N ASN A 190 13.00 -6.52 0.75
CA ASN A 190 12.42 -5.49 -0.09
C ASN A 190 11.29 -6.04 -0.97
N CYS A 191 10.10 -6.16 -0.37
CA CYS A 191 8.88 -6.56 -1.06
C CYS A 191 7.73 -5.62 -0.79
N TYR A 192 7.15 -5.17 -1.89
CA TYR A 192 5.99 -4.31 -1.89
C TYR A 192 4.77 -5.08 -1.39
N GLY A 193 4.18 -4.63 -0.28
CA GLY A 193 3.04 -5.25 0.37
C GLY A 193 1.68 -4.78 -0.16
N GLY A 194 1.67 -3.99 -1.23
CA GLY A 194 0.51 -3.19 -1.65
C GLY A 194 0.66 -1.74 -1.21
N TYR A 195 -0.18 -0.88 -1.76
CA TYR A 195 -0.21 0.52 -1.38
C TYR A 195 -0.75 0.70 0.04
N GLY A 196 -0.06 1.51 0.84
CA GLY A 196 -0.52 2.04 2.12
C GLY A 196 -0.35 3.55 2.10
N MET A 197 -1.40 4.28 2.47
CA MET A 197 -1.53 5.72 2.24
C MET A 197 -0.41 6.50 2.94
N TYR A 198 -0.09 6.16 4.19
CA TYR A 198 0.98 6.81 4.97
C TYR A 198 2.35 6.13 4.86
N GLY A 199 2.59 5.39 3.77
CA GLY A 199 3.92 4.92 3.41
C GLY A 199 4.34 3.58 4.02
N ASN A 200 3.39 2.76 4.46
CA ASN A 200 3.67 1.42 4.97
C ASN A 200 3.63 0.36 3.85
N TYR A 201 4.46 0.53 2.82
CA TYR A 201 4.49 -0.38 1.66
C TYR A 201 5.41 -1.60 1.83
N ASN A 202 6.11 -1.73 2.97
CA ASN A 202 7.10 -2.79 3.19
C ASN A 202 6.74 -3.71 4.35
N SER A 203 6.66 -5.01 4.07
CA SER A 203 6.91 -6.05 5.08
C SER A 203 8.41 -6.35 5.17
N GLY A 204 9.19 -5.41 5.72
CA GLY A 204 10.57 -5.66 6.16
C GLY A 204 11.68 -4.91 5.41
N GLY A 205 12.13 -3.78 5.98
CA GLY A 205 13.46 -3.24 5.71
C GLY A 205 13.52 -2.06 4.75
N SER A 206 13.65 -0.86 5.33
CA SER A 206 14.52 0.24 4.87
C SER A 206 14.79 0.33 3.37
N GLY A 207 13.84 0.87 2.61
CA GLY A 207 14.02 1.28 1.22
C GLY A 207 12.84 2.09 0.76
N SER A 208 12.97 3.41 0.77
CA SER A 208 11.97 4.34 0.25
C SER A 208 11.78 4.08 -1.25
N ILE A 209 10.68 3.44 -1.64
CA ILE A 209 10.17 3.38 -3.03
C ILE A 209 9.40 4.67 -3.36
N ARG A 210 9.64 5.75 -2.59
CA ARG A 210 9.26 7.10 -2.97
C ARG A 210 10.48 7.74 -3.63
N GLY A 211 10.46 7.77 -4.95
CA GLY A 211 11.46 8.48 -5.73
C GLY A 211 11.49 9.94 -5.29
N SER A 212 12.56 10.36 -4.62
CA SER A 212 12.78 11.76 -4.31
C SER A 212 12.82 12.52 -5.62
N SER A 213 11.86 13.42 -5.85
CA SER A 213 11.96 14.43 -6.90
C SER A 213 12.99 15.50 -6.51
N ASN A 214 14.25 15.12 -6.35
CA ASN A 214 15.34 16.08 -6.23
C ASN A 214 15.85 16.40 -7.63
N ARG A 215 15.08 17.22 -8.36
CA ARG A 215 15.57 18.00 -9.51
C ARG A 215 15.83 19.43 -9.05
N GLY A 216 17.10 19.83 -9.10
CA GLY A 216 17.58 21.20 -8.90
C GLY A 216 18.70 21.26 -7.86
N GLY A 217 19.94 21.67 -8.15
CA GLY A 217 20.50 22.24 -9.35
C GLY A 217 22.01 21.96 -9.45
N GLY A 218 22.53 22.22 -10.64
CA GLY A 218 23.92 22.03 -11.04
C GLY A 218 24.92 23.00 -10.39
N PRO A 219 26.16 23.05 -10.92
CA PRO A 219 27.40 23.18 -10.16
C PRO A 219 27.81 24.62 -9.82
N GLY A 220 28.40 24.80 -8.63
CA GLY A 220 29.41 25.83 -8.34
C GLY A 220 28.98 27.01 -7.47
N THR A 221 29.48 27.05 -6.23
CA THR A 221 29.84 28.22 -5.38
C THR A 221 30.37 27.62 -4.06
N GLY A 222 31.54 27.88 -3.49
CA GLY A 222 32.54 28.92 -3.66
C GLY A 222 33.13 29.21 -2.27
N LYS A 223 34.46 29.09 -2.16
CA LYS A 223 35.34 29.25 -0.98
C LYS A 223 35.49 28.05 -0.04
#